data_AF-A0A935PC46-F1
#
_entry.id   AF-A0A935PC46-F1
#
_cell.length_a   1.000
_cell.length_b   1.000
_cell.length_c   1.000
_cell.angle_alpha   90.00
_cell.angle_beta   90.00
_cell.angle_gamma   90.00
#
_symmetry.space_group_name_H-M   'P 1'
#
loop_
_entity.id
_entity.type
_entity.pdbx_description
1 polymer ?
#
loop_
_entity_poly.entity_id
_entity_poly.type
_entity_poly.pdbx_seq_one_letter_code
_entity_poly.pdbx_strand_id
1 'polypeptide(L)'
;MDRQDIAWCPGCGDFPIRATLEKVLGGLPLPAKDIVLTSGIGQAAKMPHYLSYSYFNGLHGRSLPLAVGIKLARPDLTVIAVSGDGCHYGEGGNHFIHTIRRRLDITILVCDNKVYGLTKGQSSPTTDLGRKNALDPEGNRNAPFSPLAVALAAGAPFVARTFAGDPEHMGKIMREAILFRGPSVVDILQPCVSFNKVNSFAWYRERVYRLDDSLKDRYEAIRLSDDWGERIPIGVFWRDDRFPCREGKQMFRKPVTESAVARLLNTKCIMMR
;
A
#
# COMPACT_ATOMS: atom_id res chain seq x y z
N MET A 1 0.31 -20.35 20.61
CA MET A 1 -0.21 -18.96 20.59
C MET A 1 -1.68 -19.12 20.28
N ASP A 2 -2.55 -18.86 21.26
CA ASP A 2 -4.00 -18.99 21.10
C ASP A 2 -4.46 -18.24 19.85
N ARG A 3 -5.40 -18.83 19.08
CA ARG A 3 -6.03 -18.17 17.94
C ARG A 3 -6.58 -16.84 18.43
N GLN A 4 -5.93 -15.72 18.07
CA GLN A 4 -6.61 -14.44 18.16
C GLN A 4 -7.85 -14.52 17.26
N ASP A 5 -9.02 -14.29 17.85
CA ASP A 5 -10.26 -14.22 17.09
C ASP A 5 -10.15 -13.09 16.06
N ILE A 6 -10.10 -13.49 14.79
CA ILE A 6 -9.96 -12.55 13.67
C ILE A 6 -11.28 -11.78 13.54
N ALA A 7 -11.23 -10.48 13.85
CA ALA A 7 -12.39 -9.60 13.88
C ALA A 7 -12.71 -9.00 12.50
N TRP A 8 -12.89 -9.87 11.51
CA TRP A 8 -13.38 -9.55 10.16
C TRP A 8 -14.69 -10.28 9.87
N CYS A 9 -15.53 -9.69 9.03
CA CYS A 9 -16.79 -10.31 8.63
C CYS A 9 -16.54 -11.64 7.87
N PRO A 10 -17.34 -12.70 8.10
CA PRO A 10 -17.24 -13.92 7.30
C PRO A 10 -17.32 -13.62 5.80
N GLY A 11 -16.31 -14.06 5.04
CA GLY A 11 -16.18 -13.76 3.61
C GLY A 11 -15.46 -12.46 3.26
N CYS A 12 -14.90 -11.73 4.23
CA CYS A 12 -14.07 -10.54 3.95
C CYS A 12 -12.87 -10.87 3.04
N GLY A 13 -12.56 -9.96 2.10
CA GLY A 13 -11.37 -10.03 1.24
C GLY A 13 -10.04 -10.05 2.00
N ASP A 14 -9.99 -9.55 3.24
CA ASP A 14 -8.75 -9.52 4.02
C ASP A 14 -8.27 -10.93 4.42
N PHE A 15 -9.16 -11.93 4.52
CA PHE A 15 -8.80 -13.30 4.89
C PHE A 15 -7.78 -13.96 3.94
N PRO A 16 -8.05 -14.06 2.61
CA PRO A 16 -7.08 -14.61 1.68
C PRO A 16 -5.80 -13.77 1.58
N ILE A 17 -5.88 -12.44 1.75
CA ILE A 17 -4.70 -11.57 1.78
C ILE A 17 -3.79 -11.94 2.95
N ARG A 18 -4.35 -12.04 4.17
CA ARG A 18 -3.61 -12.44 5.38
C ARG A 18 -2.92 -13.80 5.21
N ALA A 19 -3.69 -14.81 4.78
CA ALA A 19 -3.17 -16.17 4.61
C ALA A 19 -2.07 -16.25 3.54
N THR A 20 -2.22 -15.49 2.45
CA THR A 20 -1.23 -15.43 1.38
C THR A 20 0.04 -14.71 1.84
N LEU A 21 -0.11 -13.58 2.53
CA LEU A 21 1.02 -12.84 3.09
C LEU A 21 1.78 -13.70 4.11
N GLU A 22 1.09 -14.39 5.02
CA GLU A 22 1.70 -15.32 5.98
C GLU A 22 2.54 -16.41 5.28
N LYS A 23 1.99 -17.05 4.25
CA LYS A 23 2.69 -18.06 3.45
C LYS A 23 3.89 -17.48 2.71
N VAL A 24 3.75 -16.28 2.12
CA VAL A 24 4.85 -15.60 1.41
C VAL A 24 5.99 -15.32 2.38
N LEU A 25 5.70 -14.65 3.51
CA LEU A 25 6.71 -14.29 4.51
C LEU A 25 7.42 -15.52 5.08
N GLY A 26 6.68 -16.60 5.38
CA GLY A 26 7.27 -17.86 5.85
C GLY A 26 8.16 -18.59 4.82
N GLY A 27 8.03 -18.26 3.53
CA GLY A 27 8.85 -18.80 2.45
C GLY A 27 9.96 -17.86 1.96
N LEU A 28 10.16 -16.70 2.60
CA LEU A 28 11.28 -15.81 2.29
C LEU A 28 12.56 -16.30 2.98
N PRO A 29 13.75 -16.10 2.36
CA PRO A 29 15.03 -16.41 2.98
C PRO A 29 15.44 -15.32 4.00
N LEU A 30 14.50 -14.88 4.84
CA LEU A 30 14.66 -13.78 5.79
C LEU A 30 14.21 -14.24 7.19
N PRO A 31 14.98 -13.94 8.25
CA PRO A 31 14.53 -14.22 9.61
C PRO A 31 13.27 -13.40 9.95
N ALA A 32 12.30 -14.02 10.62
CA ALA A 32 11.06 -13.35 11.02
C ALA A 32 11.28 -12.08 11.87
N LYS A 33 12.35 -12.08 12.69
CA LYS A 33 12.77 -10.93 13.51
C LYS A 33 13.25 -9.72 12.69
N ASP A 34 13.58 -9.91 11.42
CA ASP A 34 14.08 -8.87 10.52
C ASP A 34 12.96 -8.31 9.61
N ILE A 35 11.73 -8.78 9.79
CA ILE A 35 10.53 -8.31 9.10
C ILE A 35 9.67 -7.50 10.07
N VAL A 36 9.28 -6.30 9.64
CA VAL A 36 8.41 -5.42 10.41
C VAL A 36 7.26 -4.89 9.56
N LEU A 37 6.05 -5.07 10.06
CA LEU A 37 4.85 -4.55 9.44
C LEU A 37 4.44 -3.20 10.05
N THR A 38 3.92 -2.31 9.23
CA THR A 38 3.28 -1.07 9.71
C THR A 38 1.87 -0.98 9.15
N SER A 39 0.93 -0.49 9.95
CA SER A 39 -0.44 -0.26 9.51
C SER A 39 -1.03 1.00 10.16
N GLY A 40 -2.11 1.51 9.58
CA GLY A 40 -2.85 2.66 10.12
C GLY A 40 -4.12 2.19 10.81
N ILE A 41 -5.26 2.80 10.50
CA ILE A 41 -6.56 2.41 11.09
C ILE A 41 -7.53 1.99 9.97
N GLY A 42 -8.25 0.89 10.17
CA GLY A 42 -9.18 0.28 9.20
C GLY A 42 -9.32 -1.23 9.40
N GLN A 43 -10.20 -1.90 8.64
CA GLN A 43 -10.33 -3.36 8.71
C GLN A 43 -9.04 -4.04 8.25
N ALA A 44 -8.53 -3.68 7.07
CA ALA A 44 -7.25 -4.15 6.54
C ALA A 44 -6.07 -3.84 7.46
N ALA A 45 -6.11 -2.71 8.18
CA ALA A 45 -5.03 -2.29 9.07
C ALA A 45 -4.89 -3.16 10.34
N LYS A 46 -5.87 -4.01 10.63
CA LYS A 46 -5.78 -5.04 11.68
C LYS A 46 -4.85 -6.20 11.29
N MET A 47 -4.51 -6.33 10.01
CA MET A 47 -3.78 -7.48 9.48
C MET A 47 -2.46 -7.81 10.20
N PRO A 48 -1.60 -6.83 10.58
CA PRO A 48 -0.38 -7.14 11.33
C PRO A 48 -0.62 -7.78 12.69
N HIS A 49 -1.77 -7.51 13.34
CA HIS A 49 -2.10 -8.11 14.63
C HIS A 49 -2.29 -9.63 14.51
N TYR A 50 -2.75 -10.10 13.34
CA TYR A 50 -3.06 -11.52 13.08
C TYR A 50 -1.91 -12.30 12.46
N LEU A 51 -0.68 -11.78 12.55
CA LEU A 51 0.53 -12.36 11.99
C LEU A 51 1.63 -12.41 13.07
N SER A 52 2.42 -13.47 13.08
CA SER A 52 3.51 -13.66 14.06
C SER A 52 4.80 -12.93 13.69
N TYR A 53 4.72 -11.63 13.40
CA TYR A 53 5.87 -10.76 13.06
C TYR A 53 5.84 -9.49 13.89
N SER A 54 6.97 -8.78 13.98
CA SER A 54 6.99 -7.46 14.62
C SER A 54 6.12 -6.49 13.84
N TYR A 55 5.33 -5.66 14.54
CA TYR A 55 4.53 -4.64 13.89
C TYR A 55 4.38 -3.38 14.71
N PHE A 56 4.06 -2.29 14.03
CA PHE A 56 3.60 -1.04 14.62
C PHE A 56 2.25 -0.65 14.01
N ASN A 57 1.19 -0.64 14.82
CA ASN A 57 -0.11 -0.13 14.42
C ASN A 57 -0.23 1.35 14.80
N GLY A 58 -0.12 2.22 13.79
CA GLY A 58 -0.12 3.68 13.95
C GLY A 58 -1.49 4.32 13.88
N LEU A 59 -1.47 5.64 13.72
CA LEU A 59 -2.68 6.45 13.49
C LEU A 59 -3.22 6.26 12.07
N HIS A 60 -4.47 6.68 11.87
CA HIS A 60 -5.09 6.66 10.54
C HIS A 60 -4.26 7.52 9.57
N GLY A 61 -4.00 7.00 8.37
CA GLY A 61 -3.11 7.64 7.40
C GLY A 61 -1.62 7.70 7.76
N ARG A 62 -1.15 7.12 8.88
CA ARG A 62 0.24 7.26 9.36
C ARG A 62 1.08 5.98 9.33
N SER A 63 0.64 4.92 8.65
CA SER A 63 1.46 3.71 8.42
C SER A 63 2.75 4.01 7.67
N LEU A 64 2.69 4.85 6.64
CA LEU A 64 3.84 5.14 5.77
C LEU A 64 4.91 6.04 6.43
N PRO A 65 4.57 7.12 7.15
CA PRO A 65 5.55 7.83 7.97
C PRO A 65 6.29 6.93 8.98
N LEU A 66 5.57 6.00 9.61
CA LEU A 66 6.18 5.01 10.51
C LEU A 66 7.13 4.08 9.75
N ALA A 67 6.71 3.55 8.60
CA ALA A 67 7.56 2.73 7.74
C ALA A 67 8.85 3.46 7.33
N VAL A 68 8.73 4.72 6.93
CA VAL A 68 9.87 5.59 6.59
C VAL A 68 10.80 5.75 7.78
N GLY A 69 10.28 6.06 8.97
CA GLY A 69 11.08 6.22 10.18
C GLY A 69 11.83 4.93 10.54
N ILE A 70 11.15 3.79 10.50
CA ILE A 70 11.75 2.48 10.77
C ILE A 70 12.84 2.17 9.75
N LYS A 71 12.58 2.32 8.44
CA LYS A 71 13.58 2.01 7.40
C LYS A 71 14.79 2.93 7.45
N LEU A 72 14.62 4.19 7.88
CA LEU A 72 15.73 5.11 8.08
C LEU A 72 16.59 4.73 9.31
N ALA A 73 15.94 4.33 10.40
CA ALA A 73 16.63 3.94 11.64
C ALA A 73 17.29 2.55 11.55
N ARG A 74 16.65 1.62 10.85
CA ARG A 74 17.02 0.22 10.69
C ARG A 74 16.95 -0.20 9.23
N PRO A 75 17.93 0.23 8.39
CA PRO A 75 17.92 -0.05 6.96
C PRO A 75 18.03 -1.54 6.61
N ASP A 76 18.50 -2.35 7.57
CA ASP A 76 18.63 -3.81 7.49
C ASP A 76 17.28 -4.54 7.57
N LEU A 77 16.23 -3.90 8.11
CA LEU A 77 14.91 -4.53 8.22
C LEU A 77 14.14 -4.51 6.89
N THR A 78 13.37 -5.57 6.65
CA THR A 78 12.34 -5.62 5.62
C THR A 78 11.09 -4.95 6.16
N VAL A 79 10.71 -3.81 5.58
CA VAL A 79 9.60 -2.98 6.08
C VAL A 79 8.42 -3.07 5.11
N ILE A 80 7.28 -3.53 5.62
CA ILE A 80 6.05 -3.71 4.84
C ILE A 80 4.95 -2.84 5.45
N ALA A 81 4.43 -1.88 4.69
CA ALA A 81 3.28 -1.07 5.07
C ALA A 81 2.01 -1.67 4.47
N VAL A 82 1.12 -2.20 5.33
CA VAL A 82 -0.15 -2.79 4.91
C VAL A 82 -1.34 -2.06 5.53
N SER A 83 -2.25 -1.56 4.70
CA SER A 83 -3.45 -0.85 5.17
C SER A 83 -4.54 -0.83 4.08
N GLY A 84 -5.68 -0.19 4.38
CA GLY A 84 -6.76 0.00 3.41
C GLY A 84 -6.55 1.20 2.48
N ASP A 85 -7.24 1.19 1.36
CA ASP A 85 -7.41 2.29 0.40
C ASP A 85 -7.65 3.65 1.06
N GLY A 86 -8.64 3.77 1.95
CA GLY A 86 -8.94 5.01 2.64
C GLY A 86 -7.80 5.51 3.53
N CYS A 87 -7.04 4.59 4.11
CA CYS A 87 -5.87 4.93 4.93
C CYS A 87 -4.69 5.39 4.08
N HIS A 88 -4.39 4.72 2.96
CA HIS A 88 -3.21 5.04 2.15
C HIS A 88 -3.46 6.12 1.09
N TYR A 89 -4.63 6.11 0.45
CA TYR A 89 -4.99 7.03 -0.62
C TYR A 89 -5.84 8.21 -0.15
N GLY A 90 -6.47 8.10 1.03
CA GLY A 90 -7.26 9.17 1.65
C GLY A 90 -6.38 10.03 2.55
N GLU A 91 -6.52 9.86 3.87
CA GLU A 91 -5.76 10.66 4.84
C GLU A 91 -4.22 10.48 4.70
N GLY A 92 -3.78 9.31 4.24
CA GLY A 92 -2.38 9.01 3.99
C GLY A 92 -1.85 9.46 2.62
N GLY A 93 -2.68 10.03 1.73
CA GLY A 93 -2.34 10.25 0.32
C GLY A 93 -1.06 11.05 0.09
N ASN A 94 -0.84 12.11 0.89
CA ASN A 94 0.39 12.89 0.81
C ASN A 94 1.62 12.07 1.24
N HIS A 95 1.47 11.24 2.28
CA HIS A 95 2.53 10.34 2.72
C HIS A 95 2.81 9.22 1.71
N PHE A 96 1.79 8.74 0.99
CA PHE A 96 1.93 7.79 -0.11
C PHE A 96 2.86 8.33 -1.20
N ILE A 97 2.54 9.50 -1.75
CA ILE A 97 3.35 10.17 -2.77
C ILE A 97 4.80 10.37 -2.27
N HIS A 98 4.96 10.90 -1.06
CA HIS A 98 6.28 11.24 -0.55
C HIS A 98 7.08 10.02 -0.06
N THR A 99 6.46 8.89 0.24
CA THR A 99 7.18 7.65 0.58
C THR A 99 7.85 7.09 -0.67
N ILE A 100 7.13 7.08 -1.79
CA ILE A 100 7.67 6.71 -3.11
C ILE A 100 8.85 7.62 -3.48
N ARG A 101 8.66 8.94 -3.41
CA ARG A 101 9.69 9.93 -3.79
C ARG A 101 10.96 9.87 -2.93
N ARG A 102 10.88 9.33 -1.71
CA ARG A 102 12.05 9.15 -0.83
C ARG A 102 12.97 8.03 -1.29
N ARG A 103 12.50 7.13 -2.16
CA ARG A 103 13.29 6.02 -2.73
C ARG A 103 13.84 5.06 -1.68
N LEU A 104 13.12 4.88 -0.57
CA LEU A 104 13.46 3.91 0.45
C LEU A 104 12.87 2.55 0.08
N ASP A 105 13.60 1.49 0.43
CA ASP A 105 13.18 0.10 0.26
C ASP A 105 12.05 -0.25 1.24
N ILE A 106 10.82 -0.02 0.80
CA ILE A 106 9.58 -0.18 1.57
C ILE A 106 8.52 -0.77 0.65
N THR A 107 7.93 -1.89 1.05
CA THR A 107 6.79 -2.48 0.34
C THR A 107 5.49 -1.88 0.85
N ILE A 108 4.64 -1.40 -0.05
CA ILE A 108 3.34 -0.80 0.24
C ILE A 108 2.26 -1.73 -0.32
N LEU A 109 1.54 -2.41 0.57
CA LEU A 109 0.41 -3.27 0.25
C LEU A 109 -0.88 -2.55 0.60
N VAL A 110 -1.71 -2.24 -0.40
CA VAL A 110 -2.98 -1.56 -0.19
C VAL A 110 -4.12 -2.52 -0.44
N CYS A 111 -4.95 -2.74 0.57
CA CYS A 111 -6.09 -3.64 0.48
C CYS A 111 -7.32 -2.82 0.08
N ASP A 112 -7.52 -2.67 -1.23
CA ASP A 112 -8.52 -1.78 -1.83
C ASP A 112 -9.90 -2.45 -1.92
N ASN A 113 -10.78 -2.08 -0.99
CA ASN A 113 -12.17 -2.52 -0.98
C ASN A 113 -13.15 -1.44 -1.43
N LYS A 114 -12.64 -0.28 -1.85
CA LYS A 114 -13.40 0.86 -2.36
C LYS A 114 -14.42 1.40 -1.37
N VAL A 115 -14.20 1.23 -0.06
CA VAL A 115 -15.12 1.67 1.01
C VAL A 115 -14.44 1.77 2.39
N TYR A 116 -14.82 2.76 3.21
CA TYR A 116 -14.43 2.77 4.62
C TYR A 116 -15.22 1.72 5.44
N GLY A 117 -14.77 0.46 5.40
CA GLY A 117 -15.48 -0.66 6.02
C GLY A 117 -15.53 -0.64 7.55
N LEU A 118 -14.51 -0.08 8.23
CA LEU A 118 -14.49 -0.01 9.71
C LEU A 118 -15.50 1.00 10.24
N THR A 119 -15.69 2.11 9.52
CA THR A 119 -16.58 3.21 9.91
C THR A 119 -17.99 3.05 9.33
N LYS A 120 -18.34 1.86 8.84
CA LYS A 120 -19.68 1.47 8.36
C LYS A 120 -20.07 1.91 6.95
N GLY A 121 -19.11 1.98 6.02
CA GLY A 121 -19.44 1.89 4.59
C GLY A 121 -19.46 3.20 3.80
N GLN A 122 -18.74 4.23 4.25
CA GLN A 122 -18.60 5.49 3.51
C GLN A 122 -17.74 5.33 2.26
N SER A 123 -17.97 6.17 1.25
CA SER A 123 -17.11 6.25 0.06
C SER A 123 -15.65 6.49 0.44
N SER A 124 -14.75 5.64 -0.05
CA SER A 124 -13.30 5.83 -0.01
C SER A 124 -12.82 6.61 -1.25
N PRO A 125 -11.53 6.98 -1.34
CA PRO A 125 -10.98 7.63 -2.52
C PRO A 125 -11.11 6.80 -3.81
N THR A 126 -11.18 5.47 -3.69
CA THR A 126 -11.28 4.56 -4.84
C THR A 126 -12.72 4.13 -5.13
N THR A 127 -13.72 4.59 -4.38
CA THR A 127 -15.14 4.33 -4.67
C THR A 127 -15.53 4.81 -6.08
N ASP A 128 -16.20 3.94 -6.85
CA ASP A 128 -16.64 4.27 -8.22
C ASP A 128 -17.60 5.46 -8.25
N LEU A 129 -17.60 6.22 -9.34
CA LEU A 129 -18.49 7.36 -9.55
C LEU A 129 -19.97 6.90 -9.54
N GLY A 130 -20.84 7.69 -8.93
CA GLY A 130 -22.27 7.41 -8.80
C GLY A 130 -22.60 6.30 -7.80
N ARG A 131 -21.60 5.71 -7.11
CA ARG A 131 -21.85 4.65 -6.14
C ARG A 131 -22.58 5.20 -4.91
N LYS A 132 -23.81 4.74 -4.72
CA LYS A 132 -24.65 5.08 -3.57
C LYS A 132 -24.26 4.31 -2.31
N ASN A 133 -24.34 4.98 -1.17
CA ASN A 133 -24.25 4.37 0.16
C ASN A 133 -25.19 5.10 1.15
N ALA A 134 -25.25 4.65 2.40
CA ALA A 134 -26.20 5.19 3.38
C ALA A 134 -25.99 6.68 3.72
N LEU A 135 -24.76 7.19 3.61
CA LEU A 135 -24.43 8.61 3.85
C LEU A 135 -24.35 9.43 2.56
N ASP A 136 -24.38 8.77 1.40
CA ASP A 136 -24.37 9.39 0.08
C ASP A 136 -25.44 8.74 -0.82
N PRO A 137 -26.73 9.09 -0.61
CA PRO A 137 -27.85 8.48 -1.32
C PRO A 137 -27.94 8.93 -2.79
N GLU A 138 -27.36 10.08 -3.13
CA GLU A 138 -27.25 10.55 -4.52
C GLU A 138 -26.09 9.86 -5.26
N GLY A 139 -25.10 9.37 -4.51
CA GLY A 139 -23.98 8.58 -5.01
C GLY A 139 -22.71 9.41 -5.14
N ASN A 140 -21.57 8.73 -5.01
CA ASN A 140 -20.25 9.36 -4.99
C ASN A 140 -20.05 10.28 -6.21
N ARG A 141 -19.82 11.57 -5.96
CA ARG A 141 -19.52 12.57 -7.00
C ARG A 141 -18.03 12.80 -7.21
N ASN A 142 -17.18 12.26 -6.34
CA ASN A 142 -15.74 12.43 -6.46
C ASN A 142 -15.19 11.54 -7.57
N ALA A 143 -14.25 12.08 -8.36
CA ALA A 143 -13.48 11.28 -9.29
C ALA A 143 -12.70 10.20 -8.51
N PRO A 144 -12.82 8.92 -8.87
CA PRO A 144 -12.06 7.86 -8.21
C PRO A 144 -10.56 8.09 -8.36
N PHE A 145 -9.81 7.94 -7.28
CA PHE A 145 -8.36 7.98 -7.27
C PHE A 145 -7.79 6.81 -8.07
N SER A 146 -6.89 7.07 -9.03
CA SER A 146 -6.22 6.03 -9.82
C SER A 146 -4.90 5.61 -9.14
N PRO A 147 -4.84 4.51 -8.37
CA PRO A 147 -3.74 4.28 -7.45
C PRO A 147 -2.40 4.04 -8.13
N LEU A 148 -2.41 3.19 -9.17
CA LEU A 148 -1.22 2.84 -9.92
C LEU A 148 -0.71 4.02 -10.75
N ALA A 149 -1.61 4.76 -11.43
CA ALA A 149 -1.25 5.94 -12.20
C ALA A 149 -0.54 6.98 -11.32
N VAL A 150 -1.06 7.22 -10.10
CA VAL A 150 -0.41 8.13 -9.14
C VAL A 150 0.92 7.57 -8.64
N ALA A 151 1.04 6.27 -8.38
CA ALA A 151 2.31 5.65 -7.99
C ALA A 151 3.39 5.80 -9.08
N LEU A 152 3.01 5.52 -10.33
CA LEU A 152 3.86 5.65 -11.51
C LEU A 152 4.30 7.11 -11.74
N ALA A 153 3.35 8.05 -11.65
CA ALA A 153 3.62 9.48 -11.75
C ALA A 153 4.52 10.01 -10.62
N ALA A 154 4.37 9.46 -9.40
CA ALA A 154 5.25 9.75 -8.27
C ALA A 154 6.67 9.16 -8.42
N GLY A 155 6.87 8.28 -9.40
CA GLY A 155 8.16 7.67 -9.73
C GLY A 155 8.43 6.36 -9.00
N ALA A 156 7.39 5.57 -8.66
CA ALA A 156 7.57 4.24 -8.10
C ALA A 156 8.25 3.31 -9.13
N PRO A 157 9.34 2.64 -8.76
CA PRO A 157 10.06 1.70 -9.63
C PRO A 157 9.41 0.32 -9.71
N PHE A 158 8.51 -0.03 -8.80
CA PHE A 158 7.75 -1.26 -8.84
C PHE A 158 6.28 -0.95 -8.54
N VAL A 159 5.41 -1.27 -9.50
CA VAL A 159 3.96 -1.02 -9.41
C VAL A 159 3.22 -2.24 -9.93
N ALA A 160 2.33 -2.80 -9.11
CA ALA A 160 1.54 -3.98 -9.44
C ALA A 160 0.11 -3.85 -8.91
N ARG A 161 -0.80 -4.63 -9.52
CA ARG A 161 -2.14 -4.87 -8.99
C ARG A 161 -2.41 -6.36 -8.93
N THR A 162 -3.11 -6.81 -7.91
CA THR A 162 -3.54 -8.21 -7.77
C THR A 162 -4.93 -8.30 -7.19
N PHE A 163 -5.48 -9.50 -7.12
CA PHE A 163 -6.84 -9.76 -6.67
C PHE A 163 -6.85 -10.77 -5.51
N ALA A 164 -7.56 -10.44 -4.44
CA ALA A 164 -7.70 -11.30 -3.26
C ALA A 164 -8.33 -12.67 -3.57
N GLY A 165 -9.11 -12.78 -4.66
CA GLY A 165 -9.70 -14.04 -5.11
C GLY A 165 -8.78 -14.91 -5.98
N ASP A 166 -7.53 -14.52 -6.17
CA ASP A 166 -6.47 -15.29 -6.85
C ASP A 166 -5.21 -15.39 -5.97
N PRO A 167 -5.22 -16.26 -4.92
CA PRO A 167 -4.13 -16.33 -3.94
C PRO A 167 -2.78 -16.74 -4.53
N GLU A 168 -2.77 -17.55 -5.59
CA GLU A 168 -1.54 -17.99 -6.24
C GLU A 168 -0.85 -16.80 -6.93
N HIS A 169 -1.59 -16.06 -7.76
CA HIS A 169 -1.09 -14.86 -8.41
C HIS A 169 -0.68 -13.80 -7.37
N MET A 170 -1.55 -13.55 -6.38
CA MET A 170 -1.28 -12.60 -5.30
C MET A 170 0.00 -12.94 -4.53
N GLY A 171 0.25 -14.22 -4.25
CA GLY A 171 1.47 -14.67 -3.57
C GLY A 171 2.73 -14.39 -4.39
N LYS A 172 2.68 -14.60 -5.71
CA LYS A 172 3.80 -14.28 -6.62
C LYS A 172 4.11 -12.79 -6.61
N ILE A 173 3.08 -11.94 -6.81
CA ILE A 173 3.23 -10.48 -6.81
C ILE A 173 3.74 -9.94 -5.47
N MET A 174 3.19 -10.41 -4.34
CA MET A 174 3.66 -10.02 -3.01
C MET A 174 5.14 -10.39 -2.80
N ARG A 175 5.54 -11.61 -3.19
CA ARG A 175 6.93 -12.05 -3.08
C ARG A 175 7.86 -11.17 -3.90
N GLU A 176 7.50 -10.87 -5.15
CA GLU A 176 8.29 -9.99 -6.01
C GLU A 176 8.40 -8.58 -5.43
N ALA A 177 7.30 -8.01 -4.94
CA ALA A 177 7.28 -6.67 -4.34
C ALA A 177 8.13 -6.58 -3.07
N ILE A 178 8.13 -7.62 -2.23
CA ILE A 178 8.91 -7.67 -0.99
C ILE A 178 10.40 -7.86 -1.26
N LEU A 179 10.77 -8.62 -2.30
CA LEU A 179 12.17 -8.86 -2.67
C LEU A 179 12.76 -7.75 -3.56
N PHE A 180 11.91 -6.87 -4.11
CA PHE A 180 12.36 -5.75 -4.94
C PHE A 180 13.06 -4.69 -4.08
N ARG A 181 14.27 -4.26 -4.49
CA ARG A 181 15.05 -3.24 -3.78
C ARG A 181 14.59 -1.82 -4.13
N GLY A 182 13.62 -1.31 -3.39
CA GLY A 182 13.10 0.05 -3.55
C GLY A 182 11.63 0.16 -3.14
N PRO A 183 11.00 1.33 -3.30
CA PRO A 183 9.59 1.47 -2.97
C PRO A 183 8.76 0.65 -3.96
N SER A 184 8.03 -0.34 -3.45
CA SER A 184 7.13 -1.18 -4.23
C SER A 184 5.68 -0.94 -3.83
N VAL A 185 4.78 -0.80 -4.81
CA VAL A 185 3.36 -0.56 -4.59
C VAL A 185 2.56 -1.73 -5.16
N VAL A 186 1.75 -2.36 -4.33
CA VAL A 186 0.80 -3.39 -4.73
C VAL A 186 -0.60 -2.98 -4.32
N ASP A 187 -1.43 -2.70 -5.31
CA ASP A 187 -2.87 -2.48 -5.15
C ASP A 187 -3.59 -3.83 -5.16
N ILE A 188 -4.23 -4.20 -4.07
CA ILE A 188 -4.88 -5.51 -3.91
C ILE A 188 -6.39 -5.30 -3.95
N LEU A 189 -6.99 -5.64 -5.08
CA LEU A 189 -8.44 -5.64 -5.25
C LEU A 189 -9.06 -6.62 -4.25
N GLN A 190 -9.85 -6.11 -3.31
CA GLN A 190 -10.44 -6.94 -2.27
C GLN A 190 -11.94 -6.66 -2.07
N PRO A 191 -12.81 -7.68 -2.03
CA PRO A 191 -14.23 -7.44 -1.74
C PRO A 191 -14.51 -7.11 -0.26
N CYS A 192 -15.33 -6.06 -0.02
CA CYS A 192 -15.97 -5.84 1.28
C CYS A 192 -17.41 -6.36 1.27
N VAL A 193 -17.61 -7.59 1.75
CA VAL A 193 -18.92 -8.27 1.72
C VAL A 193 -20.01 -7.54 2.49
N SER A 194 -19.68 -6.73 3.47
CA SER A 194 -20.66 -6.03 4.31
C SER A 194 -21.23 -4.79 3.65
N PHE A 195 -20.38 -3.97 3.02
CA PHE A 195 -20.77 -2.62 2.56
C PHE A 195 -20.63 -2.42 1.04
N ASN A 196 -19.67 -3.08 0.38
CA ASN A 196 -19.52 -3.00 -1.07
C ASN A 196 -20.13 -4.23 -1.75
N LYS A 197 -21.42 -4.12 -2.10
CA LYS A 197 -22.18 -5.21 -2.74
C LYS A 197 -21.97 -5.32 -4.26
N VAL A 198 -21.26 -4.37 -4.88
CA VAL A 198 -21.02 -4.38 -6.34
C VAL A 198 -19.73 -5.09 -6.66
N ASN A 199 -18.60 -4.61 -6.13
CA ASN A 199 -17.29 -5.19 -6.42
C ASN A 199 -17.05 -6.45 -5.57
N SER A 200 -17.85 -7.49 -5.84
CA SER A 200 -17.79 -8.80 -5.21
C SER A 200 -16.66 -9.66 -5.79
N PHE A 201 -16.41 -10.84 -5.18
CA PHE A 201 -15.47 -11.81 -5.74
C PHE A 201 -15.85 -12.25 -7.15
N ALA A 202 -17.15 -12.49 -7.41
CA ALA A 202 -17.62 -12.89 -8.73
C ALA A 202 -17.41 -11.75 -9.75
N TRP A 203 -17.78 -10.52 -9.36
CA TRP A 203 -17.63 -9.35 -10.20
C TRP A 203 -16.18 -9.14 -10.66
N TYR A 204 -15.22 -9.22 -9.73
CA TYR A 204 -13.80 -9.14 -10.08
C TYR A 204 -13.34 -10.32 -10.93
N ARG A 205 -13.73 -11.55 -10.60
CA ARG A 205 -13.28 -12.76 -11.33
C ARG A 205 -13.65 -12.72 -12.82
N GLU A 206 -14.80 -12.16 -13.16
CA GLU A 206 -15.24 -12.01 -14.56
C GLU A 206 -14.44 -10.96 -15.34
N ARG A 207 -13.79 -10.02 -14.65
CA ARG A 207 -13.20 -8.82 -15.24
C ARG A 207 -11.68 -8.81 -15.19
N VAL A 208 -11.07 -9.46 -14.19
CA VAL A 208 -9.62 -9.47 -14.06
C VAL A 208 -8.98 -10.33 -15.14
N TYR A 209 -7.90 -9.82 -15.73
CA TYR A 209 -7.04 -10.59 -16.62
C TYR A 209 -5.57 -10.33 -16.28
N ARG A 210 -4.75 -11.38 -16.37
CA ARG A 210 -3.34 -11.31 -16.02
C ARG A 210 -2.54 -10.68 -17.15
N LEU A 211 -1.59 -9.82 -16.79
CA LEU A 211 -0.53 -9.37 -17.68
C LEU A 211 0.55 -10.46 -17.76
N ASP A 212 1.04 -10.75 -18.96
CA ASP A 212 2.06 -11.77 -19.18
C ASP A 212 3.44 -11.31 -18.71
N ASP A 213 3.81 -10.06 -19.02
CA ASP A 213 5.08 -9.42 -18.65
C ASP A 213 4.88 -7.98 -18.19
N SER A 214 5.85 -7.44 -17.44
CA SER A 214 5.87 -6.02 -17.12
C SER A 214 6.03 -5.16 -18.37
N LEU A 215 5.33 -4.03 -18.42
CA LEU A 215 5.37 -3.14 -19.57
C LEU A 215 6.73 -2.46 -19.71
N LYS A 216 7.14 -2.23 -20.96
CA LYS A 216 8.47 -1.69 -21.30
C LYS A 216 8.57 -0.19 -21.11
N ASP A 217 7.43 0.50 -21.06
CA ASP A 217 7.34 1.94 -20.90
C ASP A 217 6.43 2.34 -19.73
N ARG A 218 6.87 3.34 -18.96
CA ARG A 218 6.12 3.84 -17.80
C ARG A 218 4.84 4.56 -18.20
N TYR A 219 4.81 5.24 -19.36
CA TYR A 219 3.59 5.92 -19.81
C TYR A 219 2.55 4.94 -20.33
N GLU A 220 2.99 3.86 -20.98
CA GLU A 220 2.13 2.71 -21.28
C GLU A 220 1.53 2.11 -20.00
N ALA A 221 2.35 1.94 -18.95
CA ALA A 221 1.86 1.47 -17.65
C ALA A 221 0.81 2.39 -17.02
N ILE A 222 0.97 3.71 -17.14
CA ILE A 222 -0.03 4.68 -16.66
C ILE A 222 -1.34 4.48 -17.41
N ARG A 223 -1.29 4.44 -18.75
CA ARG A 223 -2.47 4.27 -19.59
C ARG A 223 -3.22 2.98 -19.30
N LEU A 224 -2.50 1.86 -19.24
CA LEU A 224 -3.10 0.56 -18.94
C LEU A 224 -3.66 0.49 -17.52
N SER A 225 -3.07 1.23 -16.57
CA SER A 225 -3.53 1.21 -15.19
C SER A 225 -4.92 1.82 -14.95
N ASP A 226 -5.37 2.66 -15.88
CA ASP A 226 -6.69 3.27 -15.91
C ASP A 226 -7.75 2.37 -16.56
N ASP A 227 -7.36 1.24 -17.18
CA ASP A 227 -8.33 0.25 -17.68
C ASP A 227 -9.17 -0.30 -16.52
N TRP A 228 -10.46 0.03 -16.54
CA TRP A 228 -11.43 -0.32 -15.52
C TRP A 228 -12.82 -0.51 -16.13
N GLY A 229 -13.65 -1.38 -15.53
CA GLY A 229 -14.97 -1.74 -16.05
C GLY A 229 -14.99 -3.19 -16.51
N GLU A 230 -15.18 -3.44 -17.80
CA GLU A 230 -15.30 -4.80 -18.36
C GLU A 230 -14.02 -5.63 -18.27
N ARG A 231 -12.86 -4.96 -18.28
CA ARG A 231 -11.56 -5.60 -18.17
C ARG A 231 -10.68 -4.84 -17.19
N ILE A 232 -10.06 -5.57 -16.26
CA ILE A 232 -9.22 -5.02 -15.21
C ILE A 232 -7.87 -5.75 -15.23
N PRO A 233 -6.78 -5.10 -15.67
CA PRO A 233 -5.47 -5.75 -15.68
C PRO A 233 -4.96 -6.00 -14.26
N ILE A 234 -4.40 -7.19 -14.04
CA ILE A 234 -3.66 -7.57 -12.82
C ILE A 234 -2.28 -8.13 -13.22
N GLY A 235 -1.28 -7.93 -12.37
CA GLY A 235 0.10 -8.29 -12.63
C GLY A 235 1.05 -7.15 -12.28
N VAL A 236 2.31 -7.27 -12.70
CA VAL A 236 3.30 -6.20 -12.59
C VAL A 236 3.12 -5.25 -13.78
N PHE A 237 2.77 -3.99 -13.50
CA PHE A 237 2.60 -2.97 -14.54
C PHE A 237 3.94 -2.35 -14.91
N TRP A 238 4.80 -2.14 -13.92
CA TRP A 238 6.09 -1.49 -14.09
C TRP A 238 7.11 -2.04 -13.11
N ARG A 239 8.32 -2.27 -13.60
CA ARG A 239 9.48 -2.72 -12.83
C ARG A 239 10.77 -2.10 -13.41
N ASP A 240 11.52 -1.39 -12.58
CA ASP A 240 12.83 -0.82 -12.94
C ASP A 240 13.92 -1.37 -12.00
N ASP A 241 14.54 -2.48 -12.38
CA ASP A 241 15.62 -3.11 -11.61
C ASP A 241 16.90 -2.26 -11.54
N ARG A 242 17.02 -1.20 -12.35
CA ARG A 242 18.16 -0.27 -12.32
C ARG A 242 17.90 0.93 -11.40
N PHE A 243 16.75 0.96 -10.72
CA PHE A 243 16.36 2.09 -9.91
C PHE A 243 17.34 2.34 -8.75
N PRO A 244 17.82 3.59 -8.56
CA PRO A 244 18.73 3.92 -7.48
C PRO A 244 17.98 4.06 -6.15
N CYS A 245 17.81 2.93 -5.44
CA CYS A 245 17.31 2.90 -4.08
C CYS A 245 18.27 3.65 -3.13
N ARG A 246 17.72 4.49 -2.25
CA ARG A 246 18.48 5.26 -1.25
C ARG A 246 18.54 4.48 0.05
N GLU A 247 19.71 4.53 0.68
CA GLU A 247 19.90 4.04 2.05
C GLU A 247 19.96 5.21 3.03
N GLY A 248 19.47 5.02 4.27
CA GLY A 248 19.44 6.08 5.29
C GLY A 248 20.81 6.73 5.53
N LYS A 249 21.88 5.91 5.58
CA LYS A 249 23.27 6.39 5.70
C LYS A 249 23.71 7.31 4.56
N GLN A 250 23.16 7.13 3.36
CA GLN A 250 23.47 7.97 2.20
C GLN A 250 22.70 9.29 2.19
N MET A 251 21.54 9.34 2.86
CA MET A 251 20.72 10.57 2.98
C MET A 251 21.32 11.54 4.00
N PHE A 252 21.82 11.02 5.12
CA PHE A 252 22.39 11.82 6.22
C PHE A 252 23.89 11.56 6.35
N ARG A 253 24.65 11.86 5.30
CA ARG A 253 26.10 11.55 5.19
C ARG A 253 26.97 12.19 6.27
N LYS A 254 26.53 13.31 6.84
CA LYS A 254 27.21 14.01 7.92
C LYS A 254 26.35 13.92 9.18
N PRO A 255 26.94 13.61 10.34
CA PRO A 255 26.25 13.77 11.61
C PRO A 255 25.74 15.22 11.74
N VAL A 256 24.54 15.38 12.29
CA VAL A 256 24.07 16.70 12.73
C VAL A 256 24.91 17.07 13.95
N THR A 257 25.76 18.09 13.83
CA THR A 257 26.60 18.57 14.94
C THR A 257 25.84 19.61 15.76
N GLU A 258 26.16 19.73 17.06
CA GLU A 258 25.63 20.81 17.91
C GLU A 258 25.86 22.18 17.27
N SER A 259 27.03 22.40 16.66
CA SER A 259 27.36 23.63 15.94
C SER A 259 26.51 23.88 14.68
N ALA A 260 25.99 22.83 14.03
CA ALA A 260 25.06 22.97 12.92
C ALA A 260 23.65 23.35 13.43
N VAL A 261 23.20 22.73 14.53
CA VAL A 261 21.93 23.08 15.19
C VAL A 261 21.96 24.52 15.69
N ALA A 262 23.02 24.91 16.41
CA ALA A 262 23.20 26.27 16.91
C ALA A 262 23.18 27.31 15.78
N ARG A 263 23.82 27.02 14.64
CA ARG A 263 23.74 27.90 13.46
C ARG A 263 22.33 28.05 12.93
N LEU A 264 21.59 26.94 12.82
CA LEU A 264 20.21 26.96 12.33
C LEU A 264 19.31 27.79 13.25
N LEU A 265 19.39 27.56 14.57
CA LEU A 265 18.62 28.31 15.57
C LEU A 265 18.93 29.81 15.57
N ASN A 266 20.19 30.16 15.29
CA ASN A 266 20.63 31.55 15.20
C ASN A 266 20.46 32.17 13.80
N THR A 267 19.96 31.40 12.82
CA THR A 267 19.67 31.92 11.48
C THR A 267 18.38 32.73 11.55
N LYS A 268 18.47 34.06 11.42
CA LYS A 268 17.28 34.91 11.38
C LYS A 268 16.37 34.49 10.22
N CYS A 269 15.10 34.19 10.53
CA CYS A 269 14.10 33.86 9.53
C CYS A 269 13.93 35.02 8.54
N ILE A 270 14.16 34.76 7.25
CA ILE A 270 14.07 35.78 6.19
C ILE A 270 12.62 36.24 5.99
N MET A 271 11.62 35.43 6.37
CA MET A 271 10.19 35.77 6.26
C MET A 271 9.63 36.62 7.41
N MET A 272 10.45 37.03 8.38
CA MET A 272 10.04 37.95 9.46
C MET A 272 10.64 39.36 9.29
N ARG A 273 10.76 39.83 8.04
CA ARG A 273 11.13 41.22 7.71
C ARG A 273 9.99 41.91 7.02
#